data_AF-A0A7Y7XH17-F1
#
_entry.id   AF-A0A7Y7XH17-F1
#
_cell.length_a   1.000
_cell.length_b   1.000
_cell.length_c   1.000
_cell.angle_alpha   90.00
_cell.angle_beta   90.00
_cell.angle_gamma   90.00
#
_symmetry.space_group_name_H-M   'P 1'
#
loop_
_entity.id
_entity.type
_entity.pdbx_description
1 polymer ?
#
loop_
_entity_poly.entity_id
_entity_poly.type
_entity_poly.pdbx_seq_one_letter_code
_entity_poly.pdbx_strand_id
1 'polypeptide(L)'
;MSKGFVLPVRKTLCEGIETDFYELNDSAHTVIMISTMAPGAFAPLHEHDQTQIGMCLSGSFEMTVAGQKQQMDALKNCYWAAGGVPHEGRNNSGAPAVTLDIKRDQQATDVQLTGFPLSETFMAPSNPKSMKGGLDFWFFVGPWFEIMYSTLAPGALMPLHAHRGVQIGIGLTGSYTMVVGENSQDFRQNDVYFADEHVPHSGLNGSKADATSLNIFIPPRWNLLPIKERPITL
;
A
#
# COMPACT_ATOMS: atom_id res chain seq x y z
N MET A 1 -9.16 13.52 -16.68
CA MET A 1 -7.74 13.82 -16.43
C MET A 1 -7.41 13.26 -15.05
N SER A 2 -6.63 12.18 -14.94
CA SER A 2 -6.22 11.71 -13.62
C SER A 2 -5.28 12.74 -13.02
N LYS A 3 -5.62 13.23 -11.82
CA LYS A 3 -4.71 14.06 -11.03
C LYS A 3 -3.70 13.06 -10.47
N GLY A 4 -2.44 13.11 -10.93
CA GLY A 4 -1.41 12.18 -10.49
C GLY A 4 -1.18 12.15 -8.98
N PHE A 5 -1.65 13.18 -8.27
CA PHE A 5 -1.66 13.30 -6.81
C PHE A 5 -3.09 13.44 -6.30
N VAL A 6 -3.39 12.76 -5.20
CA VAL A 6 -4.75 12.64 -4.66
C VAL A 6 -4.83 13.37 -3.32
N LEU A 7 -5.86 14.21 -3.16
CA LEU A 7 -6.11 14.93 -1.92
C LEU A 7 -7.05 14.13 -1.02
N PRO A 8 -6.83 14.12 0.29
CA PRO A 8 -7.68 13.40 1.20
C PRO A 8 -8.96 14.16 1.55
N VAL A 9 -9.98 13.41 1.95
CA VAL A 9 -11.11 13.90 2.74
C VAL A 9 -11.07 13.22 4.10
N ARG A 10 -10.99 14.02 5.18
CA ARG A 10 -10.98 13.49 6.54
C ARG A 10 -12.39 13.12 7.01
N LYS A 11 -12.55 11.93 7.60
CA LYS A 11 -13.80 11.45 8.18
C LYS A 11 -13.50 10.64 9.45
N THR A 12 -14.41 10.69 10.42
CA THR A 12 -14.43 9.77 11.57
C THR A 12 -15.26 8.55 11.21
N LEU A 13 -14.67 7.35 11.23
CA LEU A 13 -15.38 6.11 10.87
C LEU A 13 -16.14 5.52 12.04
N CYS A 14 -15.49 5.48 13.19
CA CYS A 14 -16.03 5.03 14.45
C CYS A 14 -15.27 5.74 15.58
N GLU A 15 -15.76 5.58 16.80
CA GLU A 15 -15.19 6.26 17.97
C GLU A 15 -13.69 5.96 18.11
N GLY A 16 -12.89 7.02 18.19
CA GLY A 16 -11.43 6.92 18.35
C GLY A 16 -10.66 6.57 17.07
N ILE A 17 -11.30 6.57 15.89
CA ILE A 17 -10.64 6.36 14.59
C ILE A 17 -10.92 7.54 13.64
N GLU A 18 -9.88 8.32 13.40
CA GLU A 18 -9.86 9.42 12.43
C GLU A 18 -9.15 8.97 11.15
N THR A 19 -9.76 9.17 9.98
CA THR A 19 -9.25 8.63 8.72
C THR A 19 -9.19 9.68 7.62
N ASP A 20 -8.05 9.73 6.92
CA ASP A 20 -7.89 10.42 5.64
C ASP A 20 -8.22 9.47 4.49
N PHE A 21 -9.25 9.80 3.70
CA PHE A 21 -9.70 9.04 2.55
C PHE A 21 -9.18 9.62 1.24
N TYR A 22 -8.49 8.81 0.45
CA TYR A 22 -8.02 9.16 -0.89
C TYR A 22 -8.77 8.29 -1.90
N GLU A 23 -9.75 8.89 -2.59
CA GLU A 23 -10.53 8.21 -3.63
C GLU A 23 -9.80 8.37 -4.98
N LEU A 24 -9.34 7.26 -5.56
CA LEU A 24 -8.54 7.30 -6.79
C LEU A 24 -9.37 7.58 -8.03
N ASN A 25 -10.69 7.32 -7.98
CA ASN A 25 -11.62 7.40 -9.11
C ASN A 25 -11.17 6.55 -10.31
N ASP A 26 -10.54 5.40 -10.04
CA ASP A 26 -10.23 4.39 -11.06
C ASP A 26 -11.41 3.43 -11.27
N SER A 27 -11.30 2.58 -12.29
CA SER A 27 -12.34 1.60 -12.67
C SER A 27 -12.63 0.56 -11.59
N ALA A 28 -11.70 0.37 -10.64
CA ALA A 28 -11.84 -0.56 -9.53
C ALA A 28 -12.30 0.10 -8.22
N HIS A 29 -12.70 1.38 -8.27
CA HIS A 29 -13.15 2.15 -7.10
C HIS A 29 -12.17 2.06 -5.92
N THR A 30 -10.88 2.16 -6.21
CA THR A 30 -9.82 2.04 -5.21
C THR A 30 -9.88 3.23 -4.26
N VAL A 31 -9.91 2.93 -2.96
CA VAL A 31 -9.88 3.90 -1.87
C VAL A 31 -8.72 3.57 -0.95
N ILE A 32 -7.89 4.56 -0.67
CA ILE A 32 -6.82 4.46 0.32
C ILE A 32 -7.27 5.18 1.58
N MET A 33 -7.00 4.57 2.72
CA MET A 33 -7.42 5.04 4.03
C MET A 33 -6.18 5.06 4.92
N ILE A 34 -5.77 6.25 5.35
CA ILE A 34 -4.72 6.39 6.38
C ILE A 34 -5.43 6.80 7.65
N SER A 35 -5.47 5.90 8.64
CA SER A 35 -6.25 6.10 9.86
C SER A 35 -5.37 6.23 11.09
N THR A 36 -5.74 7.11 12.02
CA THR A 36 -5.18 7.16 13.37
C THR A 36 -6.15 6.53 14.35
N MET A 37 -5.74 5.42 14.96
CA MET A 37 -6.48 4.72 16.00
C MET A 37 -5.98 5.15 17.38
N ALA A 38 -6.83 5.79 18.18
CA ALA A 38 -6.53 6.11 19.57
C ALA A 38 -6.32 4.82 20.42
N PRO A 39 -5.63 4.90 21.58
CA PRO A 39 -5.55 3.78 22.52
C PRO A 39 -6.95 3.24 22.87
N GLY A 40 -7.14 1.93 22.74
CA GLY A 40 -8.43 1.27 22.98
C GLY A 40 -9.45 1.35 21.84
N ALA A 41 -9.18 2.14 20.78
CA ALA A 41 -10.07 2.23 19.62
C ALA A 41 -10.26 0.86 18.96
N PHE A 42 -11.48 0.63 18.48
CA PHE A 42 -11.91 -0.66 17.94
C PHE A 42 -12.74 -0.46 16.68
N ALA A 43 -12.28 -1.06 15.58
CA ALA A 43 -13.04 -1.27 14.36
C ALA A 43 -13.74 -2.64 14.46
N PRO A 44 -15.07 -2.69 14.67
CA PRO A 44 -15.79 -3.94 14.90
C PRO A 44 -15.72 -4.91 13.72
N LEU A 45 -16.00 -6.18 14.00
CA LEU A 45 -16.13 -7.23 12.99
C LEU A 45 -17.15 -6.84 11.92
N HIS A 46 -16.69 -6.81 10.68
CA HIS A 46 -17.51 -6.53 9.51
C HIS A 46 -16.94 -7.25 8.28
N GLU A 47 -17.69 -7.20 7.18
CA GLU A 47 -17.30 -7.70 5.88
C GLU A 47 -17.89 -6.80 4.79
N HIS A 48 -17.32 -6.89 3.60
CA HIS A 48 -17.79 -6.21 2.40
C HIS A 48 -17.23 -6.90 1.16
N ASP A 49 -17.87 -6.67 0.01
CA ASP A 49 -17.50 -7.30 -1.27
C ASP A 49 -16.11 -6.88 -1.76
N GLN A 50 -15.64 -5.69 -1.36
CA GLN A 50 -14.32 -5.18 -1.73
C GLN A 50 -13.22 -6.00 -1.07
N THR A 51 -12.15 -6.25 -1.82
CA THR A 51 -10.90 -6.71 -1.22
C THR A 51 -10.28 -5.60 -0.37
N GLN A 52 -9.53 -5.99 0.66
CA GLN A 52 -8.84 -5.06 1.52
C GLN A 52 -7.40 -5.51 1.75
N ILE A 53 -6.47 -4.58 1.60
CA ILE A 53 -5.06 -4.75 1.98
C ILE A 53 -4.80 -3.79 3.13
N GLY A 54 -4.06 -4.19 4.16
CA GLY A 54 -3.72 -3.24 5.20
C GLY A 54 -2.47 -3.57 6.00
N MET A 55 -1.94 -2.54 6.67
CA MET A 55 -0.72 -2.66 7.48
C MET A 55 -0.64 -1.54 8.54
N CYS A 56 0.25 -1.71 9.50
CA CYS A 56 0.59 -0.66 10.46
C CYS A 56 1.72 0.22 9.89
N LEU A 57 1.52 1.53 9.86
CA LEU A 57 2.53 2.52 9.47
C LEU A 57 3.31 3.06 10.68
N SER A 58 2.66 3.16 11.84
CA SER A 58 3.26 3.63 13.10
C SER A 58 2.50 3.05 14.30
N GLY A 59 3.21 2.79 15.40
CA GLY A 59 2.63 2.15 16.59
C GLY A 59 2.31 0.68 16.33
N SER A 60 1.23 0.18 16.95
CA SER A 60 0.81 -1.20 16.78
C SER A 60 -0.67 -1.39 17.07
N PHE A 61 -1.28 -2.39 16.44
CA PHE A 61 -2.67 -2.79 16.68
C PHE A 61 -2.84 -4.30 16.45
N GLU A 62 -3.92 -4.89 16.94
CA GLU A 62 -4.28 -6.28 16.70
C GLU A 62 -5.27 -6.36 15.55
N MET A 63 -5.01 -7.23 14.56
CA MET A 63 -5.89 -7.45 13.41
C MET A 63 -6.41 -8.89 13.44
N THR A 64 -7.70 -9.07 13.20
CA THR A 64 -8.30 -10.40 12.97
C THR A 64 -8.86 -10.45 11.55
N VAL A 65 -8.47 -11.45 10.76
CA VAL A 65 -9.00 -11.73 9.41
C VAL A 65 -9.37 -13.20 9.31
N ALA A 66 -10.61 -13.51 8.92
CA ALA A 66 -11.11 -14.90 8.87
C ALA A 66 -10.91 -15.67 10.19
N GLY A 67 -11.05 -14.99 11.34
CA GLY A 67 -10.81 -15.56 12.67
C GLY A 67 -9.34 -15.75 13.06
N GLN A 68 -8.39 -15.54 12.14
CA GLN A 68 -6.95 -15.54 12.42
C GLN A 68 -6.52 -14.19 12.95
N LYS A 69 -5.83 -14.18 14.09
CA LYS A 69 -5.46 -12.97 14.81
C LYS A 69 -3.94 -12.75 14.77
N GLN A 70 -3.51 -11.52 14.50
CA GLN A 70 -2.10 -11.15 14.48
C GLN A 70 -1.85 -9.75 15.05
N GLN A 71 -0.74 -9.61 15.78
CA GLN A 71 -0.20 -8.31 16.18
C GLN A 71 0.45 -7.63 14.97
N MET A 72 -0.07 -6.45 14.62
CA MET A 72 0.41 -5.62 13.53
C MET A 72 1.37 -4.56 14.09
N ASP A 73 2.66 -4.72 13.82
CA ASP A 73 3.70 -3.77 14.21
C ASP A 73 4.06 -2.89 13.02
N ALA A 74 4.38 -1.63 13.27
CA ALA A 74 4.78 -0.67 12.24
C ALA A 74 5.79 -1.27 11.24
N LEU A 75 5.37 -1.36 9.98
CA LEU A 75 6.16 -1.83 8.84
C LEU A 75 6.71 -3.27 8.95
N LYS A 76 6.20 -4.11 9.85
CA LYS A 76 6.68 -5.49 10.02
C LYS A 76 5.79 -6.57 9.41
N ASN A 77 4.55 -6.24 9.11
CA ASN A 77 3.59 -7.18 8.54
C ASN A 77 2.48 -6.43 7.80
N CYS A 78 1.87 -7.14 6.87
CA CYS A 78 0.73 -6.70 6.07
C CYS A 78 -0.33 -7.81 6.12
N TYR A 79 -1.59 -7.46 5.95
CA TYR A 79 -2.67 -8.42 5.77
C TYR A 79 -3.41 -8.16 4.46
N TRP A 80 -4.12 -9.16 3.98
CA TRP A 80 -5.15 -9.00 2.97
C TRP A 80 -6.40 -9.79 3.36
N ALA A 81 -7.56 -9.27 2.99
CA ALA A 81 -8.86 -9.91 3.11
C ALA A 81 -9.50 -9.93 1.72
N ALA A 82 -9.89 -11.12 1.27
CA ALA A 82 -10.71 -11.26 0.07
C ALA A 82 -12.12 -10.67 0.30
N GLY A 83 -12.84 -10.40 -0.79
CA GLY A 83 -14.24 -9.95 -0.70
C GLY A 83 -15.10 -10.93 0.10
N GLY A 84 -15.93 -10.39 1.00
CA GLY A 84 -16.79 -11.16 1.89
C GLY A 84 -16.06 -11.87 3.03
N VAL A 85 -14.77 -11.61 3.27
CA VAL A 85 -14.05 -12.18 4.42
C VAL A 85 -14.20 -11.27 5.65
N PRO A 86 -14.77 -11.77 6.77
CA PRO A 86 -14.89 -11.00 8.00
C PRO A 86 -13.56 -10.58 8.59
N HIS A 87 -13.49 -9.33 9.05
CA HIS A 87 -12.30 -8.77 9.66
C HIS A 87 -12.60 -7.66 10.69
N GLU A 88 -11.71 -7.50 11.67
CA GLU A 88 -11.78 -6.48 12.74
C GLU A 88 -10.38 -6.02 13.14
N GLY A 89 -10.29 -4.84 13.77
CA GLY A 89 -9.01 -4.28 14.23
C GLY A 89 -9.15 -3.56 15.56
N ARG A 90 -8.21 -3.76 16.47
CA ARG A 90 -8.22 -3.10 17.79
C ARG A 90 -6.86 -2.57 18.17
N ASN A 91 -6.79 -1.30 18.56
CA ASN A 91 -5.59 -0.76 19.19
C ASN A 91 -5.57 -1.15 20.68
N ASN A 92 -4.98 -2.31 20.98
CA ASN A 92 -4.77 -2.78 22.35
C ASN A 92 -3.56 -2.14 23.05
N SER A 93 -2.84 -1.23 22.38
CA SER A 93 -1.67 -0.57 22.94
C SER A 93 -2.07 0.67 23.76
N GLY A 94 -1.15 1.15 24.60
CA GLY A 94 -1.31 2.41 25.36
C GLY A 94 -0.99 3.67 24.54
N ALA A 95 -0.73 3.54 23.23
CA ALA A 95 -0.33 4.64 22.36
C ALA A 95 -1.17 4.65 21.06
N PRO A 96 -1.28 5.78 20.35
CA PRO A 96 -1.92 5.80 19.05
C PRO A 96 -1.21 4.90 18.03
N ALA A 97 -1.98 4.32 17.11
CA ALA A 97 -1.48 3.61 15.94
C ALA A 97 -1.92 4.31 14.66
N VAL A 98 -1.08 4.28 13.62
CA VAL A 98 -1.43 4.76 12.28
C VAL A 98 -1.53 3.53 11.37
N THR A 99 -2.70 3.31 10.77
CA THR A 99 -2.95 2.21 9.84
C THR A 99 -3.03 2.71 8.41
N LEU A 100 -2.72 1.80 7.48
CA LEU A 100 -3.02 1.93 6.07
C LEU A 100 -4.00 0.83 5.71
N ASP A 101 -5.10 1.19 5.05
CA ASP A 101 -6.02 0.25 4.43
C ASP A 101 -6.27 0.68 2.97
N ILE A 102 -6.30 -0.29 2.06
CA ILE A 102 -6.60 -0.08 0.64
C ILE A 102 -7.78 -0.99 0.30
N LYS A 103 -8.93 -0.38 0.00
CA LYS A 103 -10.14 -1.07 -0.46
C LYS A 103 -10.27 -0.96 -1.96
N ARG A 104 -10.64 -2.05 -2.63
CA ARG A 104 -10.78 -2.08 -4.09
C ARG A 104 -11.73 -3.18 -4.52
N ASP A 105 -12.52 -2.89 -5.55
CA ASP A 105 -13.38 -3.87 -6.21
C ASP A 105 -12.50 -4.86 -7.00
N GLN A 106 -12.71 -6.15 -6.76
CA GLN A 106 -11.97 -7.22 -7.44
C GLN A 106 -12.15 -7.10 -8.95
N GLN A 107 -11.04 -7.03 -9.69
CA GLN A 107 -11.07 -7.05 -11.15
C GLN A 107 -10.82 -8.46 -11.69
N ALA A 108 -11.27 -8.74 -12.92
CA ALA A 108 -11.02 -10.02 -13.59
C ALA A 108 -9.52 -10.30 -13.80
N THR A 109 -8.70 -9.24 -13.83
CA THR A 109 -7.23 -9.30 -13.96
C THR A 109 -6.51 -9.59 -12.66
N ASP A 110 -7.19 -9.51 -11.51
CA ASP A 110 -6.61 -9.66 -10.18
C ASP A 110 -6.50 -11.15 -9.81
N VAL A 111 -5.85 -11.90 -10.69
CA VAL A 111 -5.57 -13.34 -10.53
C VAL A 111 -4.32 -13.56 -9.69
N GLN A 112 -4.19 -14.73 -9.08
CA GLN A 112 -2.96 -15.07 -8.35
C GLN A 112 -1.76 -15.12 -9.31
N LEU A 113 -0.84 -14.17 -9.13
CA LEU A 113 0.35 -14.00 -9.95
C LEU A 113 1.66 -14.20 -9.16
N THR A 114 1.57 -14.42 -7.85
CA THR A 114 2.70 -14.65 -6.96
C THR A 114 2.58 -16.02 -6.27
N GLY A 115 3.66 -16.44 -5.59
CA GLY A 115 3.65 -17.65 -4.78
C GLY A 115 2.88 -17.54 -3.46
N PHE A 116 2.22 -16.41 -3.17
CA PHE A 116 1.48 -16.22 -1.93
C PHE A 116 0.20 -17.09 -1.92
N PRO A 117 -0.01 -17.99 -0.93
CA PRO A 117 -1.18 -18.87 -0.91
C PRO A 117 -2.48 -18.12 -0.62
N LEU A 118 -3.54 -18.40 -1.39
CA LEU A 118 -4.87 -17.77 -1.18
C LEU A 118 -5.54 -18.15 0.14
N SER A 119 -5.07 -19.19 0.82
CA SER A 119 -5.54 -19.59 2.15
C SER A 119 -4.93 -18.78 3.29
N GLU A 120 -3.86 -18.03 3.02
CA GLU A 120 -3.16 -17.21 4.01
C GLU A 120 -3.69 -15.78 3.95
N THR A 121 -3.63 -15.05 5.06
CA THR A 121 -4.10 -13.66 5.16
C THR A 121 -3.00 -12.68 5.55
N PHE A 122 -2.02 -13.12 6.34
CA PHE A 122 -0.94 -12.27 6.82
C PHE A 122 0.37 -12.54 6.06
N MET A 123 1.11 -11.47 5.80
CA MET A 123 2.35 -11.45 5.03
C MET A 123 3.49 -10.89 5.88
N ALA A 124 4.62 -11.60 5.85
CA ALA A 124 5.90 -11.12 6.34
C ALA A 124 6.67 -10.38 5.22
N PRO A 125 7.61 -9.48 5.59
CA PRO A 125 8.42 -8.76 4.61
C PRO A 125 9.46 -9.69 3.98
N SER A 126 9.79 -9.43 2.72
CA SER A 126 10.93 -10.05 2.06
C SER A 126 12.26 -9.54 2.65
N ASN A 127 13.35 -10.24 2.34
CA ASN A 127 14.68 -9.72 2.62
C ASN A 127 14.93 -8.39 1.86
N PRO A 128 15.61 -7.40 2.48
CA PRO A 128 16.02 -6.18 1.82
C PRO A 128 16.96 -6.41 0.63
N LYS A 129 16.83 -5.52 -0.36
CA LYS A 129 17.66 -5.43 -1.55
C LYS A 129 18.16 -3.99 -1.67
N SER A 130 19.37 -3.85 -2.19
CA SER A 130 19.96 -2.56 -2.54
C SER A 130 20.26 -2.51 -4.03
N MET A 131 19.93 -1.40 -4.67
CA MET A 131 20.32 -1.11 -6.04
C MET A 131 21.38 0.00 -6.09
N LYS A 132 22.30 -0.14 -7.05
CA LYS A 132 23.27 0.92 -7.36
C LYS A 132 22.51 2.21 -7.68
N GLY A 133 22.89 3.31 -7.04
CA GLY A 133 22.19 4.60 -7.18
C GLY A 133 21.40 5.03 -5.93
N GLY A 134 21.56 4.35 -4.79
CA GLY A 134 21.02 4.80 -3.50
C GLY A 134 19.56 4.46 -3.28
N LEU A 135 19.08 3.37 -3.88
CA LEU A 135 17.73 2.87 -3.71
C LEU A 135 17.76 1.52 -3.00
N ASP A 136 17.25 1.51 -1.76
CA ASP A 136 17.04 0.30 -0.97
C ASP A 136 15.56 -0.03 -0.89
N PHE A 137 15.20 -1.31 -0.93
CA PHE A 137 13.79 -1.72 -0.91
C PHE A 137 13.60 -3.15 -0.43
N TRP A 138 12.39 -3.44 0.02
CA TRP A 138 11.89 -4.76 0.36
C TRP A 138 10.38 -4.81 0.08
N PHE A 139 9.78 -6.00 0.09
CA PHE A 139 8.40 -6.20 -0.34
C PHE A 139 7.53 -6.89 0.71
N PHE A 140 6.24 -6.57 0.72
CA PHE A 140 5.18 -7.54 1.02
C PHE A 140 4.61 -8.06 -0.30
N VAL A 141 4.44 -9.37 -0.42
CA VAL A 141 4.00 -10.01 -1.67
C VAL A 141 2.68 -10.72 -1.40
N GLY A 142 1.59 -10.14 -1.89
CA GLY A 142 0.25 -10.72 -1.84
C GLY A 142 -0.07 -11.53 -3.09
N PRO A 143 -1.28 -12.11 -3.20
CA PRO A 143 -1.61 -13.01 -4.30
C PRO A 143 -1.63 -12.32 -5.67
N TRP A 144 -2.16 -11.10 -5.75
CA TRP A 144 -2.34 -10.32 -6.98
C TRP A 144 -1.78 -8.88 -6.88
N PHE A 145 -1.10 -8.56 -5.79
CA PHE A 145 -0.45 -7.28 -5.56
C PHE A 145 0.91 -7.47 -4.89
N GLU A 146 1.74 -6.44 -4.91
CA GLU A 146 2.91 -6.34 -4.02
C GLU A 146 3.06 -4.90 -3.52
N ILE A 147 3.54 -4.76 -2.29
CA ILE A 147 3.86 -3.47 -1.66
C ILE A 147 5.38 -3.41 -1.54
N MET A 148 6.01 -2.47 -2.19
CA MET A 148 7.42 -2.16 -2.05
C MET A 148 7.59 -1.02 -1.04
N TYR A 149 8.29 -1.29 0.07
CA TYR A 149 8.88 -0.22 0.86
C TYR A 149 10.17 0.20 0.19
N SER A 150 10.35 1.50 -0.05
CA SER A 150 11.58 2.03 -0.64
C SER A 150 12.18 3.15 0.19
N THR A 151 13.51 3.16 0.29
CA THR A 151 14.32 4.26 0.78
C THR A 151 15.11 4.85 -0.39
N LEU A 152 14.95 6.14 -0.64
CA LEU A 152 15.77 6.90 -1.57
C LEU A 152 16.79 7.70 -0.76
N ALA A 153 18.07 7.38 -0.91
CA ALA A 153 19.16 8.17 -0.34
C ALA A 153 19.27 9.56 -1.03
N PRO A 154 19.98 10.54 -0.45
CA PRO A 154 20.29 11.80 -1.12
C PRO A 154 20.88 11.60 -2.52
N GLY A 155 20.27 12.25 -3.51
CA GLY A 155 20.64 12.14 -4.92
C GLY A 155 20.14 10.88 -5.63
N ALA A 156 19.45 9.96 -4.94
CA ALA A 156 18.88 8.78 -5.57
C ALA A 156 17.79 9.16 -6.58
N LEU A 157 17.83 8.49 -7.73
CA LEU A 157 16.93 8.70 -8.85
C LEU A 157 16.28 7.37 -9.23
N MET A 158 14.95 7.33 -9.16
CA MET A 158 14.14 6.40 -9.95
C MET A 158 13.89 7.07 -11.31
N PRO A 159 14.49 6.56 -12.41
CA PRO A 159 14.36 7.18 -13.73
C PRO A 159 12.91 7.25 -14.19
N LEU A 160 12.62 8.16 -15.13
CA LEU A 160 11.32 8.21 -15.79
C LEU A 160 11.05 6.91 -16.52
N HIS A 161 9.95 6.27 -16.19
CA HIS A 161 9.53 5.02 -16.79
C HIS A 161 8.00 4.90 -16.74
N ALA A 162 7.49 3.91 -17.45
CA ALA A 162 6.09 3.52 -17.42
C ALA A 162 6.00 2.00 -17.54
N HIS A 163 4.89 1.42 -17.11
CA HIS A 163 4.66 -0.01 -17.23
C HIS A 163 3.17 -0.32 -17.28
N ARG A 164 2.88 -1.57 -17.67
CA ARG A 164 1.58 -2.20 -17.48
C ARG A 164 1.25 -2.28 -15.99
N GLY A 165 -0.03 -2.17 -15.66
CA GLY A 165 -0.53 -2.16 -14.29
C GLY A 165 -0.48 -0.79 -13.64
N VAL A 166 -1.29 -0.63 -12.60
CA VAL A 166 -1.35 0.60 -11.81
C VAL A 166 -0.29 0.59 -10.72
N GLN A 167 0.15 1.79 -10.36
CA GLN A 167 1.02 2.01 -9.21
C GLN A 167 0.47 3.13 -8.34
N ILE A 168 0.31 2.79 -7.06
CA ILE A 168 -0.07 3.73 -6.02
C ILE A 168 1.17 3.93 -5.16
N GLY A 169 1.44 5.15 -4.72
CA GLY A 169 2.41 5.28 -3.64
C GLY A 169 2.07 6.33 -2.62
N ILE A 170 2.67 6.13 -1.45
CA ILE A 170 2.32 6.77 -0.19
C ILE A 170 3.62 7.22 0.46
N GLY A 171 3.77 8.51 0.72
CA GLY A 171 4.97 9.04 1.38
C GLY A 171 4.95 8.72 2.88
N LEU A 172 6.11 8.36 3.44
CA LEU A 172 6.23 7.99 4.85
C LEU A 172 7.11 8.97 5.64
N THR A 173 8.36 9.17 5.22
CA THR A 173 9.29 10.10 5.88
C THR A 173 10.15 10.84 4.85
N GLY A 174 10.66 12.01 5.23
CA GLY A 174 11.44 12.85 4.32
C GLY A 174 10.59 13.42 3.18
N SER A 175 11.27 13.89 2.13
CA SER A 175 10.59 14.32 0.90
C SER A 175 11.47 14.11 -0.32
N TYR A 176 10.83 13.97 -1.48
CA TYR A 176 11.49 13.90 -2.78
C TYR A 176 10.59 14.45 -3.89
N THR A 177 11.19 14.87 -5.00
CA THR A 177 10.40 15.27 -6.17
C THR A 177 9.82 14.04 -6.84
N MET A 178 8.49 13.95 -6.87
CA MET A 178 7.75 12.91 -7.57
C MET A 178 7.11 13.50 -8.82
N VAL A 179 7.22 12.79 -9.94
CA VAL A 179 6.58 13.14 -11.21
C VAL A 179 5.62 12.03 -11.59
N VAL A 180 4.39 12.38 -11.95
CA VAL A 180 3.35 11.46 -12.45
C VAL A 180 2.61 12.12 -13.61
N GLY A 181 2.79 11.58 -14.80
CA GLY A 181 2.37 12.20 -16.05
C GLY A 181 3.03 13.56 -16.22
N GLU A 182 2.22 14.60 -16.37
CA GLU A 182 2.66 15.99 -16.51
C GLU A 182 2.80 16.71 -15.15
N ASN A 183 2.40 16.07 -14.05
CA ASN A 183 2.37 16.68 -12.73
C ASN A 183 3.66 16.38 -11.96
N SER A 184 4.13 17.37 -11.19
CA SER A 184 5.27 17.24 -10.29
C SER A 184 4.93 17.80 -8.92
N GLN A 185 5.35 17.12 -7.86
CA GLN A 185 5.12 17.52 -6.47
C GLN A 185 6.35 17.19 -5.61
N ASP A 186 6.62 18.03 -4.60
CA ASP A 186 7.48 17.62 -3.48
C ASP A 186 6.66 16.68 -2.59
N PHE A 187 6.89 15.39 -2.78
CA PHE A 187 6.12 14.29 -2.22
C PHE A 187 6.61 13.96 -0.81
N ARG A 188 5.70 14.01 0.16
CA ARG A 188 5.98 13.97 1.60
C ARG A 188 5.13 12.94 2.33
N GLN A 189 5.35 12.83 3.63
CA GLN A 189 4.51 11.99 4.50
C GLN A 189 3.01 12.24 4.28
N ASN A 190 2.26 11.14 4.12
CA ASN A 190 0.83 11.08 3.82
C ASN A 190 0.41 11.59 2.44
N ASP A 191 1.31 12.10 1.61
CA ASP A 191 0.96 12.35 0.22
C ASP A 191 0.68 11.01 -0.48
N VAL A 192 -0.31 11.01 -1.38
CA VAL A 192 -0.67 9.86 -2.20
C VAL A 192 -0.57 10.24 -3.67
N TYR A 193 0.13 9.43 -4.45
CA TYR A 193 0.10 9.50 -5.90
C TYR A 193 -0.55 8.26 -6.50
N PHE A 194 -1.13 8.43 -7.69
CA PHE A 194 -1.70 7.35 -8.48
C PHE A 194 -1.23 7.47 -9.94
N ALA A 195 -0.43 6.50 -10.36
CA ALA A 195 -0.05 6.29 -11.74
C ALA A 195 -0.91 5.16 -12.30
N ASP A 196 -1.86 5.52 -13.17
CA ASP A 196 -2.64 4.54 -13.93
C ASP A 196 -1.75 3.77 -14.92
N GLU A 197 -2.30 2.77 -15.59
CA GLU A 197 -1.56 1.96 -16.56
C GLU A 197 -0.88 2.84 -17.63
N HIS A 198 0.41 2.57 -17.86
CA HIS A 198 1.26 3.30 -18.80
C HIS A 198 1.45 4.80 -18.53
N VAL A 199 1.00 5.34 -17.38
CA VAL A 199 1.31 6.72 -17.00
C VAL A 199 2.78 6.84 -16.59
N PRO A 200 3.60 7.68 -17.28
CA PRO A 200 5.00 7.85 -16.93
C PRO A 200 5.18 8.45 -15.54
N HIS A 201 6.16 7.95 -14.79
CA HIS A 201 6.47 8.47 -13.46
C HIS A 201 7.95 8.30 -13.09
N SER A 202 8.43 9.15 -12.17
CA SER A 202 9.83 9.19 -11.72
C SER A 202 9.95 9.79 -10.32
N GLY A 203 11.02 9.47 -9.59
CA GLY A 203 11.29 10.04 -8.28
C GLY A 203 12.74 10.46 -8.12
N LEU A 204 12.99 11.70 -7.68
CA LEU A 204 14.33 12.22 -7.40
C LEU A 204 14.41 12.76 -5.97
N ASN A 205 15.22 12.13 -5.14
CA ASN A 205 15.53 12.69 -3.82
C ASN A 205 16.62 13.77 -3.96
N GLY A 206 16.19 15.02 -4.18
CA GLY A 206 17.08 16.18 -4.18
C GLY A 206 17.43 16.72 -2.80
N SER A 207 16.95 16.08 -1.72
CA SER A 207 17.19 16.52 -0.35
C SER A 207 18.53 16.01 0.20
N LYS A 208 18.88 16.43 1.43
CA LYS A 208 20.08 15.97 2.14
C LYS A 208 19.84 14.78 3.09
N ALA A 209 18.59 14.33 3.20
CA ALA A 209 18.19 13.23 4.06
C ALA A 209 17.55 12.12 3.23
N ASP A 210 17.49 10.91 3.78
CA ASP A 210 16.74 9.82 3.17
C ASP A 210 15.24 10.17 3.14
N ALA A 211 14.57 9.69 2.09
CA ALA A 211 13.12 9.74 2.00
C ALA A 211 12.57 8.33 1.77
N THR A 212 11.41 8.05 2.37
CA THR A 212 10.80 6.71 2.34
C THR A 212 9.36 6.74 1.86
N SER A 213 8.95 5.70 1.15
CA SER A 213 7.60 5.54 0.62
C SER A 213 7.19 4.08 0.49
N LEU A 214 5.88 3.85 0.48
CA LEU A 214 5.30 2.61 -0.01
C LEU A 214 4.91 2.78 -1.48
N ASN A 215 5.12 1.75 -2.28
CA ASN A 215 4.70 1.69 -3.67
C ASN A 215 3.97 0.37 -3.91
N ILE A 216 2.68 0.43 -4.18
CA ILE A 216 1.80 -0.70 -4.36
C ILE A 216 1.62 -0.94 -5.85
N PHE A 217 1.93 -2.14 -6.31
CA PHE A 217 1.83 -2.56 -7.70
C PHE A 217 0.68 -3.55 -7.88
N ILE A 218 -0.24 -3.23 -8.79
CA ILE A 218 -1.38 -4.08 -9.14
C ILE A 218 -1.47 -4.15 -10.68
N PRO A 219 -1.18 -5.30 -11.32
CA PRO A 219 -0.66 -6.56 -10.75
C PRO A 219 0.78 -6.42 -10.22
N PRO A 220 1.35 -7.47 -9.58
CA PRO A 220 2.73 -7.47 -9.10
C PRO A 220 3.70 -7.34 -10.28
N ARG A 221 4.88 -6.77 -10.03
CA ARG A 221 5.90 -6.49 -11.04
C ARG A 221 7.19 -7.28 -10.83
N TRP A 222 7.61 -7.49 -9.59
CA TRP A 222 8.92 -8.03 -9.26
C TRP A 222 8.87 -9.50 -8.83
N ASN A 223 7.88 -9.88 -8.03
CA ASN A 223 7.84 -11.20 -7.36
C ASN A 223 6.80 -12.14 -7.99
N LEU A 224 6.84 -12.25 -9.32
CA LEU A 224 5.92 -13.05 -10.11
C LEU A 224 6.26 -14.54 -10.08
N LEU A 225 5.23 -15.38 -10.18
CA LEU A 225 5.37 -16.79 -10.53
C LEU A 225 6.13 -16.95 -11.86
N PRO A 226 6.82 -18.09 -12.07
CA PRO A 226 7.33 -18.48 -13.37
C PRO A 226 6.24 -18.41 -14.44
N ILE A 227 6.56 -17.96 -15.66
CA ILE A 227 5.57 -17.75 -16.73
C ILE A 227 4.68 -18.98 -16.95
N LYS A 228 5.27 -20.18 -16.92
CA LYS A 228 4.58 -21.47 -17.11
C LYS A 228 3.56 -21.81 -16.00
N GLU A 229 3.67 -21.17 -14.83
CA GLU A 229 2.83 -21.38 -13.66
C GLU A 229 1.79 -20.26 -13.49
N ARG A 230 1.86 -19.21 -14.30
CA ARG A 230 0.85 -18.14 -14.27
C ARG A 230 -0.45 -18.67 -14.89
N PRO A 231 -1.61 -18.34 -14.29
CA PRO A 231 -2.89 -18.63 -14.93
C PRO A 231 -2.87 -18.01 -16.33
N ILE A 232 -3.23 -18.81 -17.34
CA ILE A 232 -3.38 -18.33 -18.72
C ILE A 232 -4.50 -17.29 -18.69
N THR A 233 -4.10 -16.03 -18.68
CA THR A 233 -5.03 -14.91 -18.82
C THR A 233 -5.30 -14.80 -20.33
N LEU A 234 -6.54 -15.10 -20.72
CA LEU A 234 -7.07 -14.98 -22.08
C LEU A 234 -6.92 -13.56 -22.63
#